data_AF-A0AA90T9P1-F1
#
_entry.id   AF-A0AA90T9P1-F1
#
_cell.length_a   1.000
_cell.length_b   1.000
_cell.length_c   1.000
_cell.angle_alpha   90.00
_cell.angle_beta   90.00
_cell.angle_gamma   90.00
#
_symmetry.space_group_name_H-M   'P 1'
#
loop_
_entity.id
_entity.type
_entity.pdbx_description
1 polymer ?
#
loop_
_entity_poly.entity_id
_entity_poly.type
_entity_poly.pdbx_seq_one_letter_code
_entity_poly.pdbx_strand_id
1 'polypeptide(L)'
;MAKKAVAAAELVAAAKGKPSGLPKELGAWFKQQPKQEIARFSALARKALARVKDTDASELRQLWQESDDKQWMNAIVDLDTRLR
;
A
#
# COMPACT_ATOMS: atom_id res chain seq x y z
N MET A 1 -11.23 -4.55 5.82
CA MET A 1 -9.91 -4.17 6.37
C MET A 1 -8.82 -3.94 5.29
N ALA A 2 -8.89 -4.60 4.13
CA ALA A 2 -7.90 -4.49 3.05
C ALA A 2 -7.60 -3.05 2.57
N LYS A 3 -8.61 -2.18 2.42
CA LYS A 3 -8.41 -0.77 2.00
C LYS A 3 -7.48 0.02 2.93
N LYS A 4 -7.63 -0.18 4.25
CA LYS A 4 -6.77 0.47 5.26
C LYS A 4 -5.32 -0.04 5.17
N ALA A 5 -5.14 -1.34 4.90
CA ALA A 5 -3.82 -1.93 4.72
C ALA A 5 -3.10 -1.36 3.49
N VAL A 6 -3.79 -1.19 2.36
CA VAL A 6 -3.21 -0.58 1.14
C VAL A 6 -2.84 0.89 1.38
N ALA A 7 -3.72 1.68 2.02
CA ALA A 7 -3.43 3.07 2.34
C ALA A 7 -2.25 3.22 3.31
N ALA A 8 -2.17 2.37 4.35
CA ALA A 8 -1.04 2.36 5.27
C ALA A 8 0.27 1.94 4.57
N ALA A 9 0.21 0.96 3.67
CA ALA A 9 1.35 0.53 2.87
C ALA A 9 1.88 1.67 1.98
N GLU A 10 1.01 2.48 1.38
CA GLU A 10 1.42 3.66 0.60
C GLU A 10 2.18 4.69 1.46
N LEU A 11 1.72 4.95 2.68
CA LEU A 11 2.43 5.84 3.61
C LEU A 11 3.81 5.30 3.98
N VAL A 12 3.95 3.99 4.13
CA VAL A 12 5.26 3.35 4.39
C VAL A 12 6.18 3.45 3.17
N ALA A 13 5.65 3.27 1.96
CA ALA A 13 6.42 3.46 0.73
C ALA A 13 6.86 4.93 0.55
N ALA A 14 5.98 5.87 0.85
CA ALA A 14 6.30 7.29 0.88
C ALA A 14 7.37 7.63 1.93
N ALA A 15 7.37 6.96 3.09
CA ALA A 15 8.37 7.15 4.15
C ALA A 15 9.75 6.68 3.74
N LYS A 16 9.81 5.68 2.85
CA LYS A 16 11.02 5.20 2.18
C LYS A 16 11.48 6.09 1.02
N GLY A 17 10.80 7.22 0.76
CA GLY A 17 11.12 8.14 -0.32
C GLY A 17 10.59 7.72 -1.70
N LYS A 18 9.68 6.75 -1.76
CA LYS A 18 9.07 6.25 -3.01
C LYS A 18 7.54 6.45 -3.02
N PRO A 19 7.00 7.68 -2.98
CA PRO A 19 5.56 7.91 -3.04
C PRO A 19 4.99 7.74 -4.46
N SER A 20 3.73 7.31 -4.61
CA SER A 20 3.02 7.33 -5.90
C SER A 20 1.85 8.32 -5.90
N GLY A 21 2.16 9.60 -5.65
CA GLY A 21 1.17 10.68 -5.72
C GLY A 21 0.23 10.73 -4.51
N LEU A 22 0.76 11.14 -3.35
CA LEU A 22 -0.07 11.44 -2.19
C LEU A 22 -0.97 12.65 -2.48
N PRO A 23 -2.24 12.66 -2.00
CA PRO A 23 -3.06 13.87 -1.99
C PRO A 23 -2.33 15.03 -1.32
N LYS A 24 -2.55 16.27 -1.77
CA LYS A 24 -1.81 17.46 -1.29
C LYS A 24 -1.92 17.64 0.22
N GLU A 25 -3.13 17.42 0.74
CA GLU A 25 -3.48 17.51 2.15
C GLU A 25 -2.66 16.50 2.97
N LEU A 26 -2.54 15.27 2.46
CA LEU A 26 -1.77 14.22 3.10
C LEU A 26 -0.26 14.48 2.99
N GLY A 27 0.20 15.05 1.88
CA GLY A 27 1.60 15.42 1.67
C GLY A 27 2.10 16.46 2.67
N ALA A 28 1.28 17.46 3.01
CA ALA A 28 1.62 18.45 4.03
C ALA A 28 1.75 17.83 5.42
N TRP A 29 0.76 17.01 5.81
CA TRP A 29 0.80 16.27 7.08
C TRP A 29 2.00 15.30 7.14
N PHE A 30 2.28 14.60 6.05
CA PHE A 30 3.33 13.59 5.96
C PHE A 30 4.74 14.16 6.15
N LYS A 31 4.97 15.43 5.78
CA LYS A 31 6.25 16.11 6.01
C LYS A 31 6.61 16.22 7.50
N GLN A 32 5.62 16.25 8.38
CA GLN A 32 5.79 16.41 9.83
C GLN A 32 5.98 15.08 10.56
N GLN A 33 5.85 13.95 9.87
CA GLN A 33 5.86 12.63 10.48
C GLN A 33 7.28 12.06 10.64
N PRO A 34 7.52 11.18 11.62
CA PRO A 34 8.79 10.50 11.79
C PRO A 34 9.00 9.43 10.70
N LYS A 35 9.42 9.86 9.51
CA LYS A 35 9.56 9.00 8.32
C LYS A 35 10.43 7.77 8.58
N GLN A 36 11.51 7.91 9.34
CA GLN A 36 12.38 6.79 9.68
C GLN A 36 11.64 5.72 10.49
N GLU A 37 10.79 6.09 11.45
CA GLU A 37 10.00 5.15 12.23
C GLU A 37 8.94 4.47 11.36
N ILE A 38 8.25 5.23 10.52
CA ILE A 38 7.23 4.70 9.60
C ILE A 38 7.85 3.70 8.63
N ALA A 39 9.03 4.01 8.08
CA ALA A 39 9.74 3.14 7.14
C ALA A 39 10.10 1.77 7.74
N ARG A 40 10.27 1.64 9.07
CA ARG A 40 10.57 0.36 9.74
C ARG A 40 9.43 -0.66 9.59
N PHE A 41 8.21 -0.20 9.35
CA PHE A 41 7.06 -1.06 9.14
C PHE A 41 7.01 -1.68 7.72
N SER A 42 8.01 -1.47 6.87
CA SER A 42 8.01 -1.99 5.50
C SER A 42 7.75 -3.50 5.40
N ALA A 43 8.39 -4.29 6.27
CA ALA A 43 8.18 -5.73 6.29
C ALA A 43 6.73 -6.10 6.68
N LEU A 44 6.13 -5.37 7.62
CA LEU A 44 4.74 -5.56 8.04
C LEU A 44 3.76 -5.13 6.94
N ALA A 45 4.03 -4.00 6.27
CA ALA A 45 3.23 -3.52 5.14
C ALA A 45 3.22 -4.55 3.99
N ARG A 46 4.37 -5.15 3.67
CA ARG A 46 4.45 -6.21 2.65
C ARG A 46 3.65 -7.45 3.03
N LYS A 47 3.72 -7.89 4.30
CA LYS A 47 2.88 -9.00 4.79
C LYS A 47 1.40 -8.68 4.68
N ALA A 48 1.00 -7.44 4.97
CA ALA A 48 -0.37 -7.00 4.81
C ALA A 48 -0.80 -7.00 3.34
N LEU A 49 0.04 -6.52 2.41
CA LEU A 49 -0.24 -6.58 0.98
C LEU A 49 -0.32 -8.00 0.43
N ALA A 50 0.49 -8.93 0.95
CA ALA A 50 0.39 -10.33 0.58
C ALA A 50 -1.00 -10.89 0.93
N ARG A 51 -1.53 -10.56 2.11
CA ARG A 51 -2.92 -10.90 2.47
C ARG A 51 -3.96 -10.22 1.59
N VAL A 52 -3.74 -8.98 1.17
CA VAL A 52 -4.66 -8.27 0.27
C VAL A 52 -4.72 -8.92 -1.11
N LYS A 53 -3.63 -9.56 -1.57
CA LYS A 53 -3.55 -10.29 -2.85
C LYS A 53 -4.15 -11.70 -2.80
N ASP A 54 -4.37 -12.23 -1.62
CA ASP A 54 -4.90 -13.58 -1.39
C ASP A 54 -6.42 -13.59 -1.61
N THR A 55 -6.88 -14.40 -2.56
CA THR A 55 -8.29 -14.55 -2.94
C THR A 55 -9.13 -15.17 -1.84
N ASP A 56 -8.54 -15.98 -0.97
CA ASP A 56 -9.26 -16.68 0.08
C ASP A 56 -9.36 -15.83 1.36
N ALA A 57 -8.45 -14.86 1.52
CA ALA A 57 -8.35 -14.00 2.70
C ALA A 57 -8.77 -12.53 2.49
N SER A 58 -9.05 -12.11 1.24
CA SER A 58 -9.36 -10.72 0.89
C SER A 58 -10.60 -10.62 0.01
N GLU A 59 -11.72 -10.19 0.62
CA GLU A 59 -12.92 -9.75 -0.13
C GLU A 59 -12.58 -8.74 -1.22
N LEU A 60 -11.53 -7.93 -1.02
CA LEU A 60 -11.09 -6.97 -2.01
C LEU A 60 -10.38 -7.64 -3.19
N ARG A 61 -9.69 -8.77 -3.00
CA ARG A 61 -9.16 -9.52 -4.14
C ARG A 61 -10.27 -10.18 -4.93
N GLN A 62 -11.28 -10.73 -4.24
CA GLN A 62 -12.44 -11.39 -4.85
C GLN A 62 -13.20 -10.42 -5.75
N LEU A 63 -13.58 -9.24 -5.24
CA LEU A 63 -14.29 -8.21 -6.00
C LEU A 63 -13.53 -7.74 -7.26
N TRP A 64 -12.20 -7.70 -7.20
CA TRP A 64 -11.36 -7.24 -8.31
C TRP A 64 -10.96 -8.37 -9.27
N GLN A 65 -11.12 -9.63 -8.86
CA GLN A 65 -11.00 -10.78 -9.75
C GLN A 65 -12.22 -10.89 -10.66
N GLU A 66 -13.41 -10.56 -10.15
CA GLU A 66 -14.65 -10.51 -10.92
C GLU A 66 -14.64 -9.40 -11.99
N SER A 67 -13.89 -8.32 -11.78
CA SER A 67 -13.82 -7.18 -12.71
C SER A 67 -12.70 -7.27 -13.77
N ASP A 68 -11.85 -8.30 -13.72
CA ASP A 68 -10.66 -8.51 -14.57
C ASP A 68 -9.73 -7.28 -14.69
N ASP A 69 -9.73 -6.42 -13.66
CA ASP A 69 -9.02 -5.15 -13.69
C ASP A 69 -7.52 -5.33 -13.34
N LYS A 70 -6.74 -5.53 -14.40
CA LYS A 70 -5.28 -5.68 -14.34
C LYS A 70 -4.58 -4.42 -13.81
N GLN A 71 -5.18 -3.23 -13.92
CA GLN A 71 -4.54 -1.98 -13.50
C GLN A 71 -4.36 -1.94 -11.99
N TRP A 72 -5.37 -2.41 -11.24
CA TRP A 72 -5.28 -2.46 -9.79
C TRP A 72 -4.24 -3.46 -9.31
N MET A 73 -4.20 -4.65 -9.89
CA MET A 73 -3.16 -5.64 -9.55
C MET A 73 -1.75 -5.10 -9.82
N ASN A 74 -1.57 -4.39 -10.93
CA ASN A 74 -0.31 -3.72 -11.24
C ASN A 74 0.04 -2.65 -10.20
N ALA A 75 -0.92 -1.85 -9.76
CA ALA A 75 -0.70 -0.85 -8.70
C ALA A 75 -0.29 -1.49 -7.36
N ILE A 76 -0.89 -2.64 -6.99
CA ILE A 76 -0.51 -3.36 -5.76
C ILE A 76 0.88 -4.02 -5.89
N VAL A 77 1.25 -4.48 -7.09
CA VAL A 77 2.60 -5.03 -7.36
C VAL A 77 3.66 -3.92 -7.34
N ASP A 78 3.37 -2.77 -7.94
CA ASP A 78 4.22 -1.57 -7.84
C ASP A 78 4.44 -1.16 -6.38
N LEU A 79 3.36 -1.10 -5.59
CA LEU A 79 3.45 -0.77 -4.17
C LEU A 79 4.32 -1.78 -3.38
N ASP A 80 4.19 -3.09 -3.62
CA ASP A 80 5.08 -4.09 -2.99
C ASP A 80 6.55 -3.85 -3.38
N THR A 81 6.80 -3.43 -4.62
CA THR A 81 8.15 -3.15 -5.12
C THR A 81 8.75 -1.92 -4.45
N ARG A 82 7.97 -0.86 -4.24
CA ARG A 82 8.40 0.35 -3.52
C ARG A 82 8.67 0.09 -2.04
N LEU A 83 8.03 -0.92 -1.45
CA LEU A 83 8.32 -1.35 -0.07
C LEU A 83 9.59 -2.20 0.06
N ARG A 84 10.22 -2.63 -1.04
CA ARG A 84 11.55 -3.27 -1.00
C ARG A 84 12.64 -2.24 -0.76
#